data_AF-A0A0U3DFJ9-F1
#
_entry.id   AF-A0A0U3DFJ9-F1
#
_cell.length_a   1.000
_cell.length_b   1.000
_cell.length_c   1.000
_cell.angle_alpha   90.00
_cell.angle_beta   90.00
_cell.angle_gamma   90.00
#
_symmetry.space_group_name_H-M   'P 1'
#
loop_
_entity.id
_entity.type
_entity.pdbx_description
1 polymer ?
#
loop_
_entity_poly.entity_id
_entity_poly.type
_entity_poly.pdbx_seq_one_letter_code
_entity_poly.pdbx_strand_id
1 'polypeptide(L)'
;MPSPAKHPAPASAKRAAKQAAEPKAAPKPKSETKAPAKPDSKPFLRFHHSQALRVKTLKVLLAVEAAEQATEHADVLTDLVLELTDQGLDQYFLQSLKATKANFLVQQSAALGMVGVNKLMGTVIRNIISRMDDKQLRVVCGSIRQFMA
;
A
#
# COMPACT_ATOMS: atom_id res chain seq x y z
N MET A 1 -20.80 47.19 -17.42
CA MET A 1 -20.77 48.59 -16.98
C MET A 1 -22.18 48.92 -16.49
N PRO A 2 -22.38 49.42 -15.26
CA PRO A 2 -21.59 50.50 -14.67
C PRO A 2 -20.93 50.15 -13.32
N SER A 3 -19.79 50.80 -13.08
CA SER A 3 -19.23 51.09 -11.77
C SER A 3 -19.51 52.56 -11.47
N PRO A 4 -19.56 52.96 -10.18
CA PRO A 4 -18.92 54.21 -9.82
C PRO A 4 -18.04 54.08 -8.55
N ALA A 5 -16.74 54.28 -8.78
CA ALA A 5 -15.93 55.37 -8.20
C ALA A 5 -15.81 55.56 -6.66
N LYS A 6 -14.57 55.29 -6.20
CA LYS A 6 -13.61 56.23 -5.54
C LYS A 6 -13.69 56.47 -4.01
N HIS A 7 -12.60 56.08 -3.34
CA HIS A 7 -12.20 56.37 -1.94
C HIS A 7 -12.05 57.88 -1.63
N PRO A 8 -11.97 58.30 -0.34
CA PRO A 8 -10.72 58.26 0.44
C PRO A 8 -10.85 57.89 1.94
N ALA A 9 -9.75 57.40 2.52
CA ALA A 9 -9.52 57.32 3.97
C ALA A 9 -9.27 58.71 4.59
N PRO A 10 -9.24 58.82 5.92
CA PRO A 10 -7.94 59.17 6.51
C PRO A 10 -7.54 58.33 7.73
N ALA A 11 -6.24 58.27 7.92
CA ALA A 11 -5.49 57.64 9.00
C ALA A 11 -5.57 58.41 10.33
N SER A 12 -5.33 57.69 11.43
CA SER A 12 -4.45 58.02 12.57
C SER A 12 -4.78 57.10 13.75
N ALA A 13 -3.90 56.67 14.66
CA ALA A 13 -2.46 56.50 14.76
C ALA A 13 -2.18 55.95 16.17
N LYS A 14 -1.24 55.01 16.32
CA LYS A 14 -0.39 54.76 17.52
C LYS A 14 -1.12 54.32 18.83
N ARG A 15 -0.59 53.45 19.70
CA ARG A 15 0.81 53.18 20.07
C ARG A 15 0.91 51.92 20.95
N ALA A 16 2.08 51.29 20.88
CA ALA A 16 2.74 50.29 21.76
C ALA A 16 2.53 50.50 23.29
N ALA A 17 2.88 49.62 24.23
CA ALA A 17 3.90 48.57 24.33
C ALA A 17 3.60 47.73 25.62
N LYS A 18 3.89 46.42 25.66
CA LYS A 18 5.05 45.78 26.32
C LYS A 18 4.99 45.66 27.85
N GLN A 19 5.04 44.42 28.37
CA GLN A 19 6.07 44.00 29.33
C GLN A 19 6.10 42.48 29.55
N ALA A 20 7.33 41.97 29.61
CA ALA A 20 7.74 40.61 29.91
C ALA A 20 8.51 40.60 31.23
N ALA A 21 8.50 39.48 31.97
CA ALA A 21 9.61 39.04 32.84
C ALA A 21 9.38 37.61 33.38
N GLU A 22 10.30 36.69 33.02
CA GLU A 22 10.72 35.46 33.74
C GLU A 22 11.68 35.85 34.91
N PRO A 23 12.12 34.98 35.88
CA PRO A 23 12.50 33.55 35.70
C PRO A 23 12.35 32.59 36.91
N LYS A 24 12.50 31.26 36.71
CA LYS A 24 13.04 30.33 37.74
C LYS A 24 13.55 29.00 37.16
N ALA A 25 14.56 28.47 37.85
CA ALA A 25 15.60 27.54 37.38
C ALA A 25 15.18 26.08 37.12
N ALA A 26 16.06 25.41 36.36
CA ALA A 26 15.98 24.07 35.77
C ALA A 26 15.91 22.87 36.75
N PRO A 27 15.56 21.69 36.21
CA PRO A 27 16.44 20.54 36.35
C PRO A 27 16.83 19.92 34.99
N LYS A 28 18.13 19.59 34.85
CA LYS A 28 18.71 18.90 33.69
C LYS A 28 18.08 17.50 33.51
N PRO A 29 17.56 17.13 32.32
CA PRO A 29 17.37 15.72 32.02
C PRO A 29 18.73 15.07 31.74
N LYS A 30 18.90 13.88 32.32
CA LYS A 30 20.07 13.02 32.21
C LYS A 30 20.42 12.77 30.75
N SER A 31 21.72 12.76 30.45
CA SER A 31 22.26 12.28 29.18
C SER A 31 21.86 10.82 29.04
N GLU A 32 20.80 10.55 28.28
CA GLU A 32 20.54 9.23 27.75
C GLU A 32 21.55 9.01 26.63
N THR A 33 22.48 8.10 26.88
CA THR A 33 23.31 7.48 25.86
C THR A 33 22.40 7.07 24.70
N LYS A 34 22.49 7.79 23.57
CA LYS A 34 21.79 7.44 22.34
C LYS A 34 22.19 6.02 21.97
N ALA A 35 21.27 5.08 22.14
CA ALA A 35 21.31 3.80 21.46
C ALA A 35 21.51 4.05 19.95
N PRO A 36 22.26 3.20 19.24
CA PRO A 36 22.53 3.39 17.82
C PRO A 36 21.20 3.55 17.09
N ALA A 37 21.10 4.64 16.32
CA ALA A 37 19.94 4.91 15.49
C ALA A 37 19.66 3.67 14.63
N LYS A 38 18.47 3.09 14.81
CA LYS A 38 17.95 2.07 13.90
C LYS A 38 18.02 2.68 12.49
N PRO A 39 18.47 1.92 11.48
CA PRO A 39 18.56 2.46 10.13
C PRO A 39 17.20 3.03 9.76
N ASP A 40 17.17 4.32 9.37
CA ASP A 40 16.02 5.02 8.81
C ASP A 40 15.58 4.29 7.54
N SER A 41 14.89 3.18 7.76
CA SER A 41 14.30 2.36 6.73
C SER A 41 13.08 3.14 6.30
N LYS A 42 13.21 3.90 5.22
CA LYS A 42 12.08 4.60 4.60
C LYS A 42 10.91 3.62 4.52
N PRO A 43 9.69 4.03 4.90
CA PRO A 43 8.53 3.15 4.78
C PRO A 43 8.40 2.74 3.31
N PHE A 44 8.53 1.44 3.05
CA PHE A 44 8.21 0.84 1.76
C PHE A 44 6.74 0.44 1.77
N LEU A 45 6.11 0.51 0.60
CA LEU A 45 4.77 -0.07 0.42
C LEU A 45 4.93 -1.59 0.37
N ARG A 46 4.29 -2.32 1.28
CA ARG A 46 4.31 -3.79 1.34
C ARG A 46 2.90 -4.35 1.25
N PHE A 47 2.79 -5.43 0.50
CA PHE A 47 1.57 -6.24 0.47
C PHE A 47 1.61 -7.20 1.67
N HIS A 48 0.68 -7.02 2.60
CA HIS A 48 0.51 -7.91 3.74
C HIS A 48 -0.65 -8.86 3.47
N HIS A 49 -0.35 -10.11 3.14
CA HIS A 49 -1.36 -11.16 3.02
C HIS A 49 -1.68 -11.81 4.37
N SER A 50 -2.84 -12.44 4.48
CA SER A 50 -3.23 -13.21 5.67
C SER A 50 -2.24 -14.36 5.97
N GLN A 51 -2.23 -14.84 7.22
CA GLN A 51 -1.42 -16.00 7.60
C GLN A 51 -1.84 -17.27 6.82
N ALA A 52 -3.14 -17.45 6.60
CA ALA A 52 -3.66 -18.56 5.81
C ALA A 52 -3.16 -18.51 4.36
N LEU A 53 -3.19 -17.32 3.73
CA LEU A 53 -2.66 -17.14 2.39
C LEU A 53 -1.15 -17.38 2.35
N ARG A 54 -0.39 -16.94 3.37
CA ARG A 54 1.05 -17.24 3.47
C ARG A 54 1.34 -18.74 3.43
N VAL A 55 0.62 -19.51 4.24
CA VAL A 55 0.80 -20.97 4.31
C VAL A 55 0.46 -21.61 2.96
N LYS A 56 -0.63 -21.19 2.32
CA LYS A 56 -1.01 -21.64 0.99
C LYS A 56 0.06 -21.31 -0.05
N THR A 57 0.54 -20.06 -0.08
CA THR A 57 1.62 -19.61 -0.97
C THR A 57 2.84 -20.50 -0.82
N LEU A 58 3.35 -20.66 0.40
CA LEU A 58 4.55 -21.48 0.64
C LEU A 58 4.35 -22.94 0.22
N LYS A 59 3.18 -23.52 0.51
CA LYS A 59 2.85 -24.90 0.11
C LYS A 59 2.88 -25.08 -1.40
N VAL A 60 2.23 -24.19 -2.15
CA VAL A 60 2.17 -24.26 -3.61
C VAL A 60 3.55 -24.05 -4.22
N LEU A 61 4.31 -23.05 -3.75
CA LEU A 61 5.67 -22.80 -4.24
C LEU A 61 6.58 -24.00 -4.00
N LEU A 62 6.50 -24.64 -2.83
CA LEU A 62 7.26 -25.85 -2.55
C LEU A 62 6.86 -27.00 -3.47
N ALA A 63 5.57 -27.19 -3.74
CA ALA A 63 5.09 -28.25 -4.64
C ALA A 63 5.61 -28.05 -6.08
N VAL A 64 5.50 -26.84 -6.62
CA VAL A 64 5.96 -26.54 -8.00
C VAL A 64 7.49 -26.69 -8.13
N GLU A 65 8.24 -26.29 -7.11
CA GLU A 65 9.70 -26.39 -7.13
C GLU A 65 10.22 -27.82 -6.94
N ALA A 66 9.54 -28.63 -6.13
CA ALA A 66 9.92 -30.02 -5.85
C ALA A 66 9.43 -31.02 -6.91
N ALA A 67 8.42 -30.65 -7.70
CA ALA A 67 7.87 -31.52 -8.73
C ALA A 67 8.86 -31.75 -9.89
N GLU A 68 8.90 -32.98 -10.41
CA GLU A 68 9.66 -33.31 -11.61
C GLU A 68 9.14 -32.53 -12.83
N GLN A 69 7.81 -32.43 -12.97
CA GLN A 69 7.12 -31.63 -13.96
C GLN A 69 6.32 -30.52 -13.26
N ALA A 70 6.81 -29.29 -13.34
CA ALA A 70 6.18 -28.13 -12.72
C ALA A 70 4.87 -27.71 -13.42
N THR A 71 4.74 -28.04 -14.70
CA THR A 71 3.54 -27.83 -15.53
C THR A 71 2.30 -28.54 -15.00
N GLU A 72 2.44 -29.68 -14.32
CA GLU A 72 1.33 -30.37 -13.64
C GLU A 72 0.70 -29.51 -12.52
N HIS A 73 1.44 -28.54 -12.01
CA HIS A 73 1.00 -27.61 -10.97
C HIS A 73 0.67 -26.21 -11.51
N ALA A 74 0.67 -26.01 -12.83
CA ALA A 74 0.42 -24.71 -13.46
C ALA A 74 -0.94 -24.12 -13.07
N ASP A 75 -2.00 -24.93 -13.00
CA ASP A 75 -3.34 -24.48 -12.60
C ASP A 75 -3.37 -23.99 -11.15
N VAL A 76 -2.72 -24.74 -10.25
CA VAL A 76 -2.66 -24.39 -8.82
C VAL A 76 -1.83 -23.13 -8.61
N LEU A 77 -0.73 -22.97 -9.34
CA LEU A 77 0.06 -21.73 -9.32
C LEU A 77 -0.73 -20.56 -9.89
N THR A 78 -1.48 -20.78 -10.96
CA THR A 78 -2.35 -19.77 -11.57
C THR A 78 -3.40 -19.26 -10.58
N ASP A 79 -4.10 -20.18 -9.92
CA ASP A 79 -5.10 -19.83 -8.91
C ASP A 79 -4.48 -19.08 -7.71
N LEU A 80 -3.25 -19.45 -7.32
CA LEU A 80 -2.51 -18.71 -6.29
C LEU A 80 -2.20 -17.28 -6.73
N VAL A 81 -1.67 -17.08 -7.94
CA VAL A 81 -1.32 -15.74 -8.46
C VAL A 81 -2.57 -14.86 -8.57
N LEU A 82 -3.71 -15.44 -8.95
CA LEU A 82 -5.00 -14.75 -8.96
C LEU A 82 -5.42 -14.28 -7.58
N GLU A 83 -5.36 -15.16 -6.58
CA GLU A 83 -5.70 -14.83 -5.20
C GLU A 83 -4.78 -13.76 -4.62
N LEU A 84 -3.46 -13.84 -4.90
CA LEU A 84 -2.50 -12.81 -4.50
C LEU A 84 -2.80 -11.45 -5.15
N THR A 85 -3.18 -11.46 -6.43
CA THR A 85 -3.52 -10.23 -7.17
C THR A 85 -4.79 -9.58 -6.63
N ASP A 86 -5.83 -10.39 -6.38
CA ASP A 86 -7.10 -9.93 -5.81
C ASP A 86 -6.90 -9.28 -4.44
N GLN A 87 -6.20 -9.96 -3.53
CA GLN A 87 -5.91 -9.39 -2.21
C GLN A 87 -5.00 -8.16 -2.28
N GLY A 88 -4.04 -8.12 -3.20
CA GLY A 88 -3.19 -6.95 -3.41
C GLY A 88 -4.00 -5.73 -3.85
N LEU A 89 -4.90 -5.91 -4.81
CA LEU A 89 -5.75 -4.84 -5.31
C LEU A 89 -6.79 -4.38 -4.28
N ASP A 90 -7.42 -5.30 -3.55
CA ASP A 90 -8.32 -4.93 -2.44
C ASP A 90 -7.58 -4.09 -1.40
N GLN A 91 -6.37 -4.51 -1.00
CA GLN A 91 -5.61 -3.81 0.02
C GLN A 91 -5.17 -2.41 -0.41
N TYR A 92 -4.67 -2.25 -1.63
CA TYR A 92 -4.19 -0.95 -2.08
C TYR A 92 -5.31 0.00 -2.50
N PHE A 93 -6.41 -0.51 -3.04
CA PHE A 93 -7.47 0.33 -3.58
C PHE A 93 -8.71 0.36 -2.68
N LEU A 94 -9.36 -0.78 -2.43
CA LEU A 94 -10.64 -0.80 -1.72
C LEU A 94 -10.48 -0.47 -0.23
N GLN A 95 -9.44 -0.96 0.45
CA GLN A 95 -9.19 -0.61 1.85
C GLN A 95 -8.80 0.86 1.99
N SER A 96 -7.97 1.39 1.09
CA SER A 96 -7.64 2.82 1.03
C SER A 96 -8.89 3.67 0.80
N LEU A 97 -9.77 3.26 -0.11
CA LEU A 97 -11.04 3.94 -0.38
C LEU A 97 -11.97 3.91 0.85
N LYS A 98 -12.08 2.75 1.53
CA LYS A 98 -12.83 2.63 2.79
C LYS A 98 -12.29 3.58 3.86
N ALA A 99 -10.96 3.76 3.95
CA ALA A 99 -10.33 4.67 4.91
C ALA A 99 -10.69 6.15 4.68
N THR A 100 -11.06 6.54 3.45
CA THR A 100 -11.54 7.90 3.16
C THR A 100 -12.94 8.21 3.69
N LYS A 101 -13.66 7.21 4.21
CA LYS A 101 -15.08 7.29 4.57
C LYS A 101 -15.97 7.76 3.40
N ALA A 102 -15.58 7.48 2.16
CA ALA A 102 -16.39 7.75 0.98
C ALA A 102 -17.80 7.15 1.11
N ASN A 103 -18.80 7.81 0.54
CA ASN A 103 -20.20 7.37 0.59
C ASN A 103 -20.34 5.92 0.10
N PHE A 104 -21.29 5.18 0.69
CA PHE A 104 -21.55 3.77 0.38
C PHE A 104 -21.71 3.49 -1.13
N LEU A 105 -22.36 4.39 -1.87
CA LEU A 105 -22.53 4.27 -3.32
C LEU A 105 -21.19 4.27 -4.08
N VAL A 106 -20.21 5.07 -3.64
CA VAL A 106 -18.87 5.12 -4.23
C VAL A 106 -18.08 3.86 -3.90
N GLN A 107 -18.21 3.35 -2.68
CA GLN A 107 -17.56 2.09 -2.28
C GLN A 107 -18.13 0.89 -3.06
N GLN A 108 -19.45 0.85 -3.26
CA GLN A 108 -20.12 -0.20 -4.03
C GLN A 108 -19.78 -0.13 -5.52
N SER A 109 -19.75 1.07 -6.11
CA SER A 109 -19.35 1.22 -7.52
C SER A 109 -17.90 0.79 -7.74
N ALA A 110 -16.99 1.14 -6.80
CA ALA A 110 -15.61 0.68 -6.83
C ALA A 110 -15.51 -0.85 -6.70
N ALA A 111 -16.25 -1.45 -5.75
CA ALA A 111 -16.27 -2.90 -5.58
C ALA A 111 -16.78 -3.63 -6.84
N LEU A 112 -17.84 -3.12 -7.47
CA LEU A 112 -18.36 -3.67 -8.72
C LEU A 112 -17.36 -3.52 -9.87
N GLY A 113 -16.70 -2.35 -9.98
CA GLY A 113 -15.65 -2.13 -10.97
C GLY A 113 -14.47 -3.11 -10.78
N MET A 114 -14.11 -3.39 -9.54
CA MET A 114 -13.05 -4.36 -9.20
C MET A 114 -13.39 -5.78 -9.65
N VAL A 115 -14.66 -6.20 -9.65
CA VAL A 115 -15.06 -7.49 -10.23
C VAL A 115 -14.68 -7.58 -11.72
N GLY A 116 -14.87 -6.49 -12.47
CA GLY A 116 -14.48 -6.40 -13.88
C GLY A 116 -12.96 -6.50 -14.06
N VAL A 117 -12.20 -5.76 -13.26
CA VAL A 117 -10.72 -5.80 -13.25
C VAL A 117 -10.22 -7.21 -12.92
N ASN A 118 -10.75 -7.83 -11.88
CA ASN A 118 -10.37 -9.18 -11.47
C ASN A 118 -10.68 -10.22 -12.55
N LYS A 119 -11.79 -10.08 -13.27
CA LYS A 119 -12.12 -10.96 -14.39
C LYS A 119 -11.11 -10.81 -15.54
N LEU A 120 -10.76 -9.57 -15.90
CA LEU A 120 -9.77 -9.30 -16.94
C LEU A 120 -8.39 -9.85 -16.56
N MET A 121 -7.92 -9.55 -15.35
CA MET A 121 -6.66 -10.10 -14.81
C MET A 121 -6.72 -11.63 -14.74
N GLY A 122 -7.87 -12.17 -14.34
CA GLY A 122 -8.26 -13.58 -14.42
C GLY A 122 -7.87 -14.24 -15.73
N THR A 123 -8.39 -13.69 -16.83
CA THR A 123 -8.15 -14.20 -18.18
C THR A 123 -6.68 -14.06 -18.58
N VAL A 124 -6.05 -12.91 -18.31
CA VAL A 124 -4.65 -12.66 -18.69
C VAL A 124 -3.70 -13.62 -17.96
N ILE A 125 -3.84 -13.74 -16.64
CA ILE A 125 -3.00 -14.59 -15.80
C ILE A 125 -3.16 -16.05 -16.20
N ARG A 126 -4.41 -16.54 -16.38
CA ARG A 126 -4.66 -17.91 -16.83
C ARG A 126 -4.04 -18.18 -18.21
N ASN A 127 -4.19 -17.27 -19.17
CA ASN A 127 -3.64 -17.46 -20.52
C ASN A 127 -2.10 -17.48 -20.56
N ILE A 128 -1.45 -16.72 -19.69
CA ILE A 128 0.01 -16.62 -19.65
C ILE A 128 0.60 -17.82 -18.90
N ILE A 129 0.16 -18.05 -17.65
CA ILE A 129 0.76 -19.08 -16.78
C ILE A 129 0.46 -20.50 -17.31
N SER A 130 -0.73 -20.76 -17.84
CA SER A 130 -1.07 -22.09 -18.39
C SER A 130 -0.23 -22.50 -19.60
N ARG A 131 0.45 -21.55 -20.24
CA ARG A 131 1.30 -21.79 -21.43
C ARG A 131 2.79 -21.78 -21.11
N MET A 132 3.16 -21.60 -19.85
CA MET A 132 4.56 -21.58 -19.43
C MET A 132 5.15 -22.99 -19.36
N ASP A 133 6.42 -23.10 -19.68
CA ASP A 133 7.19 -24.32 -19.46
C ASP A 133 7.64 -24.47 -18.00
N ASP A 134 8.17 -25.66 -17.64
CA ASP A 134 8.57 -25.96 -16.27
C ASP A 134 9.61 -24.98 -15.70
N LYS A 135 10.53 -24.49 -16.52
CA LYS A 135 11.57 -23.55 -16.08
C LYS A 135 10.96 -22.19 -15.77
N GLN A 136 10.06 -21.71 -16.65
CA GLN A 136 9.36 -20.45 -16.46
C GLN A 136 8.49 -20.47 -15.19
N LEU A 137 7.75 -21.55 -14.95
CA LEU A 137 6.94 -21.70 -13.73
C LEU A 137 7.78 -21.64 -12.45
N ARG A 138 8.96 -22.27 -12.45
CA ARG A 138 9.91 -22.20 -11.33
C ARG A 138 10.49 -20.80 -11.15
N VAL A 139 10.77 -20.06 -12.23
CA VAL A 139 11.20 -18.66 -12.15
C VAL A 139 10.12 -17.77 -11.53
N VAL A 140 8.85 -17.97 -11.89
CA VAL A 140 7.72 -17.28 -11.27
C VAL A 140 7.68 -17.57 -9.77
N CYS A 141 7.84 -18.85 -9.38
CA CYS A 141 7.88 -19.24 -7.97
C CYS A 141 9.01 -18.53 -7.20
N GLY A 142 10.22 -18.52 -7.75
CA GLY A 142 11.37 -17.83 -7.17
C GLY A 142 11.15 -16.32 -7.03
N SER A 143 10.51 -15.69 -8.02
CA SER A 143 10.16 -14.27 -7.99
C SER A 143 9.16 -13.96 -6.86
N ILE A 144 8.12 -14.79 -6.70
CA ILE A 144 7.15 -14.64 -5.61
C ILE A 144 7.84 -14.76 -4.24
N ARG A 145 8.84 -15.65 -4.10
CA ARG A 145 9.62 -15.75 -2.86
C ARG A 145 10.42 -14.49 -2.54
N GLN A 146 10.99 -13.85 -3.54
CA GLN A 146 11.73 -12.60 -3.35
C GLN A 146 10.84 -11.46 -2.82
N PHE A 147 9.56 -11.44 -3.18
CA PHE A 147 8.62 -10.46 -2.64
C PHE A 147 8.27 -10.69 -1.16
N MET A 148 8.52 -11.89 -0.63
CA MET A 148 8.27 -12.23 0.77
C MET A 148 9.50 -12.08 1.68
N ALA A 149 10.68 -11.81 1.09
CA ALA A 149 11.96 -11.72 1.80
C ALA A 149 12.16 -10.38 2.52
#